data_AF-A0AAV9ELK8-F1
#
_entry.id   AF-A0AAV9ELK8-F1
#
_cell.length_a   1.000
_cell.length_b   1.000
_cell.length_c   1.000
_cell.angle_alpha   90.00
_cell.angle_beta   90.00
_cell.angle_gamma   90.00
#
_symmetry.space_group_name_H-M   'P 1'
#
loop_
_entity.id
_entity.type
_entity.pdbx_description
1 polymer ?
#
loop_
_entity_poly.entity_id
_entity_poly.type
_entity_poly.pdbx_seq_one_letter_code
_entity_poly.pdbx_strand_id
1 'polypeptide(L)'
;MDVFKEMQRVLKPGGLAIMSFSNRCFWTKAISIWTSTGDADHAWIVGAYFHYAGGFDPPEAVDISPNPGRTDPMYVVNARKKNIWTVTTWSTETITAWSTVMMHGRGIVDGDGK
;
A
#
# COMPACT_ATOMS: atom_id res chain seq x y z
N MET A 1 -6.09 14.54 -1.46
CA MET A 1 -5.69 13.12 -1.55
C MET A 1 -5.15 12.75 -2.94
N ASP A 2 -5.23 13.64 -3.92
CA ASP A 2 -5.10 13.28 -5.34
C ASP A 2 -3.71 12.79 -5.72
N VAL A 3 -2.66 13.37 -5.13
CA VAL A 3 -1.27 12.93 -5.34
C VAL A 3 -1.06 11.47 -4.94
N PHE A 4 -1.59 11.04 -3.79
CA PHE A 4 -1.42 9.66 -3.32
C PHE A 4 -2.24 8.67 -4.14
N LYS A 5 -3.45 9.07 -4.58
CA LYS A 5 -4.24 8.29 -5.54
C LYS A 5 -3.54 8.16 -6.88
N GLU A 6 -2.88 9.21 -7.34
CA GLU A 6 -2.13 9.18 -8.59
C GLU A 6 -0.87 8.31 -8.48
N MET A 7 -0.14 8.39 -7.36
CA MET A 7 0.94 7.45 -7.03
C MET A 7 0.45 6.01 -7.08
N GLN A 8 -0.72 5.73 -6.48
CA GLN A 8 -1.33 4.40 -6.53
C GLN A 8 -1.64 3.98 -7.96
N ARG A 9 -2.19 4.87 -8.78
CA ARG A 9 -2.56 4.59 -10.18
C ARG A 9 -1.35 4.18 -11.01
N VAL A 10 -0.24 4.90 -10.90
CA VAL A 10 0.96 4.68 -11.73
C VAL A 10 1.85 3.53 -11.28
N LEU A 11 1.82 3.16 -9.99
CA LEU A 11 2.62 2.05 -9.48
C LEU A 11 2.12 0.70 -10.02
N LYS A 12 3.05 -0.20 -10.32
CA LYS A 12 2.74 -1.62 -10.56
C LYS A 12 2.21 -2.24 -9.25
N PRO A 13 1.35 -3.29 -9.31
CA PRO A 13 1.00 -4.08 -8.13
C PRO A 13 2.26 -4.49 -7.34
N GLY A 14 2.26 -4.29 -6.02
CA GLY A 14 3.40 -4.56 -5.13
C GLY A 14 4.50 -3.49 -5.16
N GLY A 15 4.38 -2.47 -6.00
CA GLY A 15 5.30 -1.34 -6.10
C GLY A 15 5.37 -0.54 -4.80
N LEU A 16 6.56 -0.04 -4.46
CA LEU A 16 6.81 0.71 -3.24
C LEU A 16 6.63 2.20 -3.49
N ALA A 17 5.73 2.83 -2.73
CA ALA A 17 5.62 4.28 -2.63
C ALA A 17 6.43 4.78 -1.44
N ILE A 18 7.18 5.87 -1.63
CA ILE A 18 8.05 6.47 -0.62
C ILE A 18 7.79 7.97 -0.61
N MET A 19 7.51 8.51 0.57
CA MET A 19 7.49 9.95 0.82
C MET A 19 8.59 10.28 1.82
N SER A 20 9.58 11.07 1.39
CA SER A 20 10.62 11.59 2.27
C SER A 20 10.38 13.05 2.61
N PHE A 21 10.67 13.44 3.84
CA PHE A 21 10.55 14.82 4.29
C PHE A 21 11.53 15.15 5.40
N SER A 22 11.81 16.45 5.54
CA SER A 22 12.58 17.05 6.62
C SER A 22 11.88 18.31 7.10
N ASN A 23 12.30 18.84 8.24
CA ASN A 23 11.82 20.13 8.74
C ASN A 23 12.47 21.35 8.08
N ARG A 24 13.38 21.14 7.12
CA ARG A 24 13.88 22.24 6.28
C ARG A 24 12.85 22.58 5.21
N CYS A 25 11.86 23.37 5.60
CA CYS A 25 10.86 23.91 4.70
C CYS A 25 10.95 25.44 4.66
N PHE A 26 10.47 26.05 3.57
CA PHE A 26 10.19 27.47 3.57
C PHE A 26 8.94 27.69 4.43
N TRP A 27 9.11 28.17 5.66
CA TRP A 27 8.02 28.35 6.64
C TRP A 27 6.82 29.13 6.09
N THR A 28 7.05 30.09 5.19
CA THR A 28 5.99 30.88 4.53
C THR A 28 5.22 30.11 3.45
N LYS A 29 5.70 28.94 3.03
CA LYS A 29 5.09 28.06 2.04
C LYS A 29 4.57 26.76 2.65
N ALA A 30 4.97 26.44 3.87
CA ALA A 30 4.48 25.27 4.59
C ALA A 30 3.04 25.50 5.04
N ILE A 31 2.22 24.45 4.92
CA ILE A 31 0.84 24.50 5.42
C ILE A 31 0.83 24.59 6.94
N SER A 32 -0.16 25.30 7.50
CA SER A 32 -0.20 25.60 8.93
C SER A 32 -0.10 24.36 9.83
N ILE A 33 -0.69 23.24 9.42
CA ILE A 33 -0.61 22.00 10.20
C ILE A 33 0.83 21.48 10.30
N TRP A 34 1.64 21.64 9.24
CA TRP A 34 3.04 21.22 9.24
C TRP A 34 3.89 22.09 10.16
N THR A 35 3.60 23.39 10.23
CA THR A 35 4.36 24.31 11.08
C THR A 35 3.94 24.28 12.55
N SER A 36 2.77 23.70 12.86
CA SER A 36 2.21 23.62 14.22
C SER A 36 2.39 22.27 14.92
N THR A 37 2.97 21.26 14.27
CA THR A 37 3.11 19.90 14.80
C THR A 37 4.56 19.41 14.80
N GLY A 38 4.86 18.36 15.56
CA GLY A 38 6.20 17.77 15.65
C GLY A 38 6.48 16.70 14.60
N ASP A 39 7.71 16.16 14.63
CA ASP A 39 8.19 15.15 13.67
C ASP A 39 7.32 13.89 13.60
N ALA A 40 6.93 13.37 14.77
CA ALA A 40 6.06 12.20 14.85
C ALA A 40 4.69 12.49 14.22
N ASP A 41 4.16 13.69 14.43
CA ASP A 41 2.88 14.10 13.86
C ASP A 41 2.96 14.22 12.34
N HIS A 42 4.08 14.72 11.80
CA HIS A 42 4.30 14.74 10.34
C HIS A 42 4.27 13.34 9.74
N ALA A 43 4.92 12.37 10.40
CA ALA A 43 4.86 10.96 9.99
C ALA A 43 3.43 10.43 10.03
N TRP A 44 2.65 10.75 11.07
CA TRP A 44 1.23 10.41 11.16
C TRP A 44 0.38 11.04 10.06
N ILE A 45 0.60 12.33 9.74
CA ILE A 45 -0.10 13.03 8.67
C ILE A 45 0.17 12.35 7.32
N VAL A 46 1.42 12.04 7.03
CA VAL A 46 1.79 11.36 5.77
C VAL A 46 1.25 9.92 5.75
N GLY A 47 1.30 9.20 6.87
CA GLY A 47 0.70 7.88 7.00
C GLY A 47 -0.83 7.91 6.79
N ALA A 48 -1.50 8.93 7.31
CA ALA A 48 -2.92 9.15 7.08
C ALA A 48 -3.23 9.38 5.59
N TYR A 49 -2.37 10.08 4.85
CA TYR A 49 -2.55 10.21 3.40
C TYR A 49 -2.49 8.85 2.68
N PHE A 50 -1.56 7.96 3.04
CA PHE A 50 -1.54 6.59 2.51
C PHE A 50 -2.80 5.81 2.88
N HIS A 51 -3.23 5.89 4.15
CA HIS A 51 -4.41 5.19 4.66
C HIS A 51 -5.68 5.62 3.93
N TYR A 52 -5.96 6.93 3.88
CA TYR A 52 -7.19 7.48 3.32
C TYR A 52 -7.19 7.55 1.79
N ALA A 53 -6.03 7.54 1.12
CA ALA A 53 -5.97 7.37 -0.33
C ALA A 53 -6.42 5.97 -0.76
N GLY A 54 -6.19 4.95 0.10
CA GLY A 54 -6.55 3.56 -0.16
C GLY A 54 -5.66 2.88 -1.20
N GLY A 55 -5.79 1.55 -1.34
CA GLY A 55 -5.01 0.77 -2.31
C GLY A 55 -3.55 0.53 -1.94
N PHE A 56 -3.14 0.92 -0.73
CA PHE A 56 -1.85 0.62 -0.13
C PHE A 56 -2.00 -0.32 1.07
N ASP A 57 -0.94 -1.03 1.39
CA ASP A 57 -0.75 -1.72 2.67
C ASP A 57 -0.55 -0.70 3.81
N PRO A 58 -0.66 -1.12 5.09
CA PRO A 58 -0.39 -0.23 6.21
C PRO A 58 0.97 0.47 6.05
N PRO A 59 1.03 1.81 6.16
CA PRO A 59 2.27 2.54 5.97
C PRO A 59 3.22 2.35 7.15
N GLU A 60 4.52 2.37 6.86
CA GLU A 60 5.60 2.34 7.84
C GLU A 60 6.38 3.65 7.81
N ALA A 61 6.71 4.17 9.00
CA ALA A 61 7.51 5.37 9.19
C ALA A 61 8.89 4.99 9.74
N VAL A 62 9.95 5.56 9.14
CA VAL A 62 11.33 5.33 9.52
C VAL A 62 12.05 6.67 9.64
N ASP A 63 12.75 6.87 10.75
CA ASP A 63 13.72 7.95 10.92
C ASP A 63 15.05 7.51 10.28
N ILE A 64 15.46 8.22 9.22
CA ILE A 64 16.72 7.99 8.49
C ILE A 64 17.71 9.14 8.70
N SER A 65 17.54 9.91 9.77
CA SER A 65 18.45 11.02 10.11
C SER A 65 19.87 10.50 10.31
N PRO A 66 20.88 11.07 9.63
CA PRO A 66 22.25 10.57 9.71
C PRO A 66 22.88 10.74 11.11
N ASN A 67 22.42 11.73 11.88
CA ASN A 67 22.82 11.94 13.27
C ASN A 67 21.67 12.62 14.06
N PRO A 68 20.70 11.84 14.57
CA PRO A 68 19.52 12.38 15.27
C PRO A 68 19.91 13.36 16.38
N GLY A 69 19.29 14.55 16.39
CA GLY A 69 19.57 15.61 17.35
C GLY A 69 20.82 16.47 17.04
N ARG A 70 21.59 16.15 16.01
CA ARG A 70 22.76 16.94 15.55
C ARG A 70 22.67 17.38 14.09
N THR A 71 22.02 16.58 13.25
CA THR A 71 21.69 16.93 11.87
C THR A 71 20.21 17.18 11.74
N ASP A 72 19.80 17.75 10.61
CA ASP A 72 18.38 17.90 10.34
C ASP A 72 17.69 16.55 10.29
N PRO A 73 16.46 16.48 10.80
CA PRO A 73 15.71 15.26 10.75
C PRO A 73 15.33 14.91 9.31
N MET A 74 15.38 13.62 8.98
CA MET A 74 14.96 13.10 7.69
C MET A 74 14.12 11.84 7.93
N TYR A 75 12.86 11.90 7.53
CA TYR A 75 11.92 10.80 7.70
C TYR A 75 11.50 10.24 6.36
N VAL A 76 11.18 8.95 6.37
CA VAL A 76 10.54 8.25 5.26
C VAL A 76 9.27 7.61 5.77
N VAL A 77 8.15 7.90 5.09
CA VAL A 77 6.93 7.10 5.22
C VAL A 77 6.71 6.37 3.91
N ASN A 78 6.53 5.06 3.99
CA ASN A 78 6.44 4.21 2.82
C ASN A 78 5.33 3.18 2.95
N ALA A 79 4.76 2.77 1.81
CA ALA A 79 3.74 1.73 1.74
C ALA A 79 3.78 1.05 0.37
N ARG A 80 3.42 -0.24 0.31
CA ARG A 80 3.30 -0.96 -0.97
C ARG A 80 1.90 -0.84 -1.53
N LYS A 81 1.79 -0.72 -2.86
CA LYS A 81 0.51 -0.86 -3.56
C LYS A 81 0.01 -2.29 -3.40
N LYS A 82 -1.22 -2.44 -2.92
CA LYS A 82 -1.87 -3.75 -2.78
C LYS A 82 -1.86 -4.53 -4.09
N ASN A 83 -1.57 -5.82 -3.99
CA ASN A 83 -1.70 -6.71 -5.13
C ASN A 83 -3.17 -6.95 -5.43
N ILE A 84 -3.55 -6.78 -6.70
CA ILE A 84 -4.91 -7.09 -7.18
C ILE A 84 -5.24 -8.60 -7.09
N TRP A 85 -4.21 -9.43 -6.88
CA TRP A 85 -4.31 -10.89 -6.79
C TRP A 85 -4.13 -11.43 -5.39
N THR A 86 -4.12 -10.59 -4.34
CA THR A 86 -4.08 -11.11 -2.97
C THR A 86 -5.32 -11.99 -2.80
N VAL A 87 -5.10 -13.31 -2.88
CA VAL A 87 -6.12 -14.33 -2.66
C VAL A 87 -6.68 -14.03 -1.29
N THR A 88 -7.89 -13.49 -1.24
CA THR A 88 -8.68 -13.54 -0.02
C THR A 88 -8.78 -15.01 0.28
N THR A 89 -8.14 -15.47 1.35
CA THR A 89 -8.19 -16.87 1.79
C THR A 89 -9.64 -17.30 1.75
N TRP A 90 -10.00 -18.12 0.75
CA TRP A 90 -11.31 -18.72 0.67
C TRP A 90 -11.49 -19.55 1.93
N SER A 91 -12.61 -19.40 2.64
CA SER A 91 -12.91 -20.32 3.73
C SER A 91 -12.94 -21.74 3.16
N THR A 92 -12.59 -22.76 3.95
CA THR A 92 -12.57 -24.16 3.51
C THR A 92 -13.91 -24.62 2.94
N GLU A 93 -15.01 -23.95 3.30
CA GLU A 93 -16.36 -24.22 2.82
C GLU A 93 -16.58 -23.82 1.35
N THR A 94 -15.85 -22.80 0.84
CA THR A 94 -16.00 -22.36 -0.56
C THR A 94 -15.22 -23.24 -1.53
N ILE A 95 -14.12 -23.86 -1.08
CA ILE A 95 -13.30 -24.75 -1.92
C ILE A 95 -14.08 -26.02 -2.32
N THR A 96 -14.92 -26.55 -1.43
CA THR A 96 -15.74 -27.75 -1.71
C THR A 96 -16.88 -27.48 -2.70
N ALA A 97 -17.40 -26.24 -2.73
CA ALA A 97 -18.46 -25.86 -3.66
C ALA A 97 -17.98 -25.87 -5.12
N TRP A 98 -16.75 -25.42 -5.38
CA TRP A 98 -16.17 -25.40 -6.73
C TRP A 98 -15.65 -26.77 -7.20
N SER A 99 -15.19 -27.64 -6.28
CA SER A 99 -14.77 -29.01 -6.66
C SER A 99 -15.95 -29.88 -7.10
N THR A 100 -17.13 -29.70 -6.49
CA THR A 100 -18.35 -30.44 -6.84
C THR A 100 -18.90 -30.06 -8.23
N VAL A 101 -18.80 -28.77 -8.58
CA VAL A 101 -19.22 -28.24 -9.89
C VAL A 101 -18.28 -28.68 -11.01
N MET A 102 -16.97 -28.80 -10.76
CA MET A 102 -15.98 -29.26 -11.74
C MET A 102 -16.09 -30.77 -12.05
N MET A 103 -16.54 -31.59 -11.10
CA MET A 103 -16.62 -33.05 -11.25
C MET A 103 -17.84 -33.54 -12.06
N HIS A 104 -18.84 -32.70 -12.30
CA HIS A 104 -20.06 -33.07 -13.05
C HIS A 104 -20.07 -32.63 -14.52
N GLY A 105 -18.97 -32.06 -15.03
CA GLY A 105 -18.92 -31.46 -16.36
C GLY A 105 -17.71 -31.87 -17.17
N ARG A 106 -17.58 -33.16 -17.51
CA ARG A 106 -16.88 -33.62 -18.72
C ARG A 106 -17.10 -35.13 -18.94
N GLY A 107 -18.15 -35.46 -19.69
CA GLY A 107 -18.19 -36.73 -20.43
C GLY A 107 -17.16 -36.65 -21.55
N ILE A 108 -16.06 -37.38 -21.39
CA ILE A 108 -15.15 -37.71 -22.49
C ILE A 108 -15.85 -38.82 -23.27
N VAL A 109 -16.26 -38.53 -24.50
CA VAL A 109 -16.66 -39.55 -25.47
C VAL A 109 -15.39 -40.15 -26.05
N ASP A 110 -15.02 -41.34 -25.56
CA ASP A 110 -14.01 -42.17 -26.23
C ASP A 110 -14.65 -42.74 -27.50
N GLY A 111 -14.08 -42.36 -28.65
CA GLY A 111 -14.41 -42.92 -29.95
C GLY A 111 -13.66 -44.23 -30.15
N ASP A 112 -14.37 -45.35 -30.03
CA ASP A 112 -13.87 -46.68 -30.36
C ASP A 112 -13.69 -46.83 -31.88
N GLY A 113 -12.49 -47.23 -32.27
CA GLY A 113 -12.24 -47.83 -33.57
C GLY A 113 -12.66 -49.30 -33.56
N LYS A 114 -13.59 -49.66 -34.44
CA LYS A 114 -13.61 -50.84 -35.32
C LYS A 114 -14.89 -50.86 -36.16
#